data_AF-A0A2D6KGH6-F1
#
_entry.id   AF-A0A2D6KGH6-F1
#
_cell.length_a   1.000
_cell.length_b   1.000
_cell.length_c   1.000
_cell.angle_alpha   90.00
_cell.angle_beta   90.00
_cell.angle_gamma   90.00
#
_symmetry.space_group_name_H-M   'P 1'
#
loop_
_entity.id
_entity.type
_entity.pdbx_description
1 polymer ?
#
loop_
_entity_poly.entity_id
_entity_poly.type
_entity_poly.pdbx_seq_one_letter_code
_entity_poly.pdbx_strand_id
1 'polypeptide(L)' 'MINIFYFLGIVGLLLIILGILIKPRNRNVRDILYIIGGLFLLGYSLFIRDYIFIVLQVVFVIVAIVDLVRLKK' A
#
# COMPACT_ATOMS: atom_id res chain seq x y z
N MET A 1 24.86 3.57 -4.18
CA MET A 1 23.83 4.60 -4.49
C MET A 1 22.47 3.94 -4.27
N ILE A 2 21.64 4.46 -3.36
CA ILE A 2 20.31 3.89 -3.11
C ILE A 2 19.47 4.17 -4.34
N ASN A 3 19.05 3.10 -5.03
CA ASN A 3 18.19 3.22 -6.20
C ASN A 3 16.83 3.77 -5.75
N ILE A 4 16.28 4.73 -6.50
CA ILE A 4 15.04 5.45 -6.12
C ILE A 4 13.87 4.49 -5.85
N PHE A 5 13.90 3.30 -6.46
CA PHE A 5 12.96 2.20 -6.24
C PHE A 5 13.04 1.58 -4.85
N TYR A 6 14.24 1.40 -4.27
CA TYR A 6 14.37 0.91 -2.90
C TYR A 6 13.83 1.93 -1.89
N PHE A 7 14.05 3.22 -2.15
CA PHE A 7 13.47 4.28 -1.34
C PHE A 7 11.94 4.25 -1.42
N LEU A 8 11.36 4.08 -2.62
CA LEU A 8 9.91 3.87 -2.79
C LEU A 8 9.41 2.66 -2.00
N GLY A 9 10.14 1.54 -2.02
CA GLY A 9 9.80 0.34 -1.26
C GLY A 9 9.75 0.61 0.25
N ILE A 10 10.77 1.30 0.80
CA ILE A 10 10.82 1.68 2.22
C ILE A 10 9.65 2.61 2.57
N VAL A 11 9.40 3.65 1.77
CA VAL A 11 8.30 4.59 2.00
C VAL A 11 6.96 3.87 1.93
N GLY A 12 6.75 2.99 0.95
CA GLY A 12 5.53 2.21 0.82
C GLY A 12 5.28 1.32 2.05
N LEU A 13 6.34 0.68 2.55
CA LEU A 13 6.26 -0.17 3.75
C LEU A 13 5.94 0.63 5.02
N LEU A 14 6.56 1.81 5.18
CA LEU A 14 6.24 2.73 6.27
C LEU A 14 4.79 3.23 6.20
N LEU A 15 4.27 3.55 5.02
CA LEU A 15 2.88 3.97 4.85
C LEU A 15 1.89 2.87 5.25
N ILE A 16 2.15 1.61 4.89
CA ILE A 16 1.30 0.48 5.33
C ILE A 16 1.34 0.33 6.85
N ILE A 17 2.53 0.38 7.47
CA ILE A 17 2.66 0.31 8.93
C ILE A 17 1.89 1.46 9.60
N LEU A 18 2.00 2.69 9.09
CA LEU A 18 1.24 3.83 9.60
C LEU A 18 -0.27 3.60 9.47
N GLY A 19 -0.73 3.03 8.35
CA GLY A 19 -2.13 2.63 8.18
C GLY A 19 -2.60 1.65 9.26
N ILE A 20 -1.78 0.65 9.61
CA ILE A 20 -2.10 -0.34 10.66
C ILE A 20 -2.24 0.32 12.04
N LEU A 21 -1.40 1.32 12.33
CA LEU A 21 -1.40 2.03 13.61
C LEU A 21 -2.56 3.03 13.75
N ILE A 22 -3.25 3.39 12.66
CA ILE A 22 -4.40 4.29 12.72
C ILE A 22 -5.60 3.59 13.35
N LYS A 23 -6.22 4.28 14.32
CA LYS A 23 -7.41 3.79 15.02
C LYS A 23 -8.55 3.47 14.04
N PRO A 24 -9.39 2.45 14.35
CA PRO A 24 -10.52 2.05 13.51
C PRO A 24 -11.58 3.13 13.27
N ARG A 25 -11.53 4.26 13.98
CA ARG A 25 -12.43 5.41 13.80
C ARG A 25 -12.08 6.24 12.55
N ASN A 26 -10.81 6.20 12.11
CA ASN A 26 -10.33 6.97 10.95
C ASN A 26 -10.09 6.04 9.76
N ARG A 27 -11.09 5.21 9.42
CA ARG A 27 -10.97 4.21 8.34
C ARG A 27 -10.56 4.81 7.00
N ASN A 28 -11.13 5.96 6.64
CA ASN A 28 -10.77 6.65 5.39
C ASN A 28 -9.26 6.95 5.28
N VAL A 29 -8.63 7.42 6.36
CA VAL A 29 -7.19 7.75 6.35
C VAL A 29 -6.36 6.46 6.26
N ARG A 30 -6.76 5.43 7.00
CA ARG A 30 -6.13 4.11 6.94
C ARG A 30 -6.16 3.54 5.52
N ASP A 31 -7.32 3.54 4.88
CA ASP A 31 -7.47 2.91 3.57
C ASP A 31 -6.73 3.72 2.49
N ILE A 32 -6.69 5.05 2.60
CA ILE A 32 -5.83 5.91 1.75
C ILE A 32 -4.35 5.55 1.94
N LEU A 33 -3.87 5.38 3.17
CA LEU A 33 -2.48 5.00 3.43
C LEU A 33 -2.17 3.60 2.87
N TYR A 34 -3.11 2.65 2.98
CA TYR A 34 -2.96 1.32 2.39
C TYR A 34 -2.89 1.36 0.87
N ILE A 35 -3.71 2.17 0.21
CA ILE A 35 -3.68 2.32 -1.24
C ILE A 35 -2.35 2.94 -1.69
N ILE A 36 -1.94 4.06 -1.09
CA ILE A 36 -0.70 4.76 -1.47
C ILE A 36 0.52 3.89 -1.14
N GLY A 37 0.56 3.28 0.05
CA GLY A 37 1.65 2.39 0.45
C GLY A 37 1.75 1.14 -0.41
N GLY A 38 0.62 0.52 -0.75
CA GLY A 38 0.54 -0.63 -1.63
C GLY A 38 0.99 -0.31 -3.06
N LEU A 39 0.64 0.86 -3.60
CA LEU A 39 1.10 1.31 -4.93
C LEU A 39 2.63 1.52 -4.97
N PHE A 40 3.21 2.09 -3.92
CA PHE A 40 4.67 2.26 -3.82
C PHE A 40 5.39 0.92 -3.71
N LEU A 41 4.88 -0.01 -2.88
CA LEU A 41 5.44 -1.35 -2.78
C LEU A 41 5.26 -2.13 -4.09
N LEU A 42 4.15 -1.96 -4.79
CA LEU A 42 3.93 -2.57 -6.09
C LEU A 42 4.95 -2.07 -7.13
N GLY A 43 5.22 -0.76 -7.17
CA GLY A 43 6.28 -0.19 -8.01
C GLY A 43 7.66 -0.78 -7.71
N TYR A 44 7.99 -0.92 -6.41
CA TYR A 44 9.20 -1.62 -5.98
C TYR A 44 9.22 -3.10 -6.38
N SER A 45 8.10 -3.81 -6.22
CA SER A 45 7.95 -5.23 -6.53
C SER A 45 8.13 -5.51 -8.01
N LEU A 46 7.59 -4.62 -8.86
CA LEU A 46 7.79 -4.66 -10.31
C LEU A 46 9.25 -4.46 -10.69
N PHE A 47 9.95 -3.57 -10.00
CA PHE A 47 11.38 -3.32 -10.22
C PHE A 47 12.24 -4.55 -9.89
N ILE A 48 11.97 -5.21 -8.75
CA ILE A 48 12.69 -6.44 -8.35
C ILE A 48 12.17 -7.71 -9.05
N ARG A 49 11.08 -7.58 -9.82
CA ARG A 49 10.37 -8.67 -10.52
C ARG A 49 9.88 -9.80 -9.59
N ASP A 50 9.44 -9.43 -8.39
CA ASP A 50 8.87 -10.39 -7.43
C ASP A 50 7.37 -10.59 -7.71
N TYR A 51 7.05 -11.64 -8.46
CA TYR A 51 5.68 -11.94 -8.87
C TYR A 51 4.71 -12.21 -7.72
N ILE A 52 5.16 -12.88 -6.66
CA ILE A 52 4.30 -13.19 -5.49
C ILE A 52 3.92 -11.87 -4.82
N PHE A 53 4.92 -11.01 -4.60
CA PHE A 53 4.68 -9.74 -3.94
C PHE A 53 3.87 -8.77 -4.81
N ILE A 54 4.07 -8.78 -6.14
CA ILE A 54 3.23 -8.03 -7.10
C ILE A 54 1.76 -8.44 -6.96
N VAL A 55 1.46 -9.75 -7.03
CA VAL A 55 0.07 -10.23 -6.95
C VAL A 55 -0.55 -9.86 -5.60
N LEU A 56 0.20 -10.05 -4.52
CA LEU A 56 -0.26 -9.67 -3.18
C LEU A 56 -0.58 -8.17 -3.10
N GLN A 57 0.28 -7.31 -3.65
CA GLN A 57 0.04 -5.87 -3.62
C GLN A 57 -1.14 -5.44 -4.51
N VAL A 58 -1.33 -6.07 -5.67
CA VAL A 58 -2.50 -5.81 -6.52
C VAL A 58 -3.78 -6.14 -5.77
N VAL A 59 -3.88 -7.34 -5.18
CA VAL A 59 -5.06 -7.77 -4.43
C VAL A 59 -5.28 -6.87 -3.21
N PHE A 60 -4.22 -6.56 -2.47
CA PHE A 60 -4.29 -5.67 -1.31
C PHE A 60 -4.82 -4.28 -1.67
N VAL A 61 -4.29 -3.65 -2.72
CA VAL A 61 -4.73 -2.33 -3.19
C VAL A 61 -6.19 -2.37 -3.65
N ILE A 62 -6.61 -3.41 -4.40
CA ILE A 62 -8.01 -3.57 -4.82
C ILE A 62 -8.94 -3.65 -3.60
N VAL A 63 -8.60 -4.48 -2.60
CA VAL A 63 -9.40 -4.62 -1.38
C VAL A 63 -9.48 -3.30 -0.62
N ALA A 64 -8.37 -2.57 -0.49
CA ALA A 64 -8.36 -1.26 0.16
C ALA A 64 -9.22 -0.23 -0.58
N ILE A 65 -9.22 -0.22 -1.91
CA ILE A 65 -10.12 0.63 -2.72
C ILE A 65 -11.58 0.25 -2.47
N VAL A 66 -11.91 -1.04 -2.46
CA VAL A 66 -13.28 -1.51 -2.20
C VAL A 66 -13.75 -1.12 -0.80
N ASP A 67 -12.91 -1.26 0.23
CA ASP A 67 -13.24 -0.84 1.61
C ASP A 67 -13.51 0.67 1.67
N LEU A 68 -12.64 1.48 1.05
CA LEU A 68 -12.78 2.93 0.98
C LEU A 68 -14.08 3.38 0.28
N VAL A 69 -14.46 2.71 -0.82
CA VAL A 69 -15.70 3.02 -1.55
C VAL A 69 -16.94 2.56 -0.77
N ARG A 70 -16.88 1.40 -0.10
CA ARG A 70 -17.99 0.89 0.72
C ARG A 70 -18.22 1.73 1.97
N LEU A 71 -17.17 2.32 2.55
CA LEU A 71 -17.27 3.23 3.71
C LEU A 71 -18.04 4.53 3.43
N LYS A 72 -18.13 4.96 2.17
CA LYS A 72 -18.90 6.15 1.78
C LYS A 72 -20.37 5.86 1.52
N LYS A 73 -20.78 4.59 1.50
CA LYS A 73 -22.17 4.17 1.27
C LYS A 73 -22.85 3.85 2.59
#